data_AF-A0A6A3FRG3-F1
#
_entry.id   AF-A0A6A3FRG3-F1
#
_cell.length_a   1.000
_cell.length_b   1.000
_cell.length_c   1.000
_cell.angle_alpha   90.00
_cell.angle_beta   90.00
_cell.angle_gamma   90.00
#
_symmetry.space_group_name_H-M   'P 1'
#
loop_
_entity.id
_entity.type
_entity.pdbx_description
1 polymer ?
#
loop_
_entity_poly.entity_id
_entity_poly.type
_entity_poly.pdbx_seq_one_letter_code
_entity_poly.pdbx_strand_id
1 'polypeptide(L)'
;MARARPKGRSSRGGVGRHVQQYKVNSEPVIKKLAVINYLAVVRKMRATIEHFYPNLAATAYNSKRTTILRWARNRNKLEAAAAAGKGEHKKVRNRGVATILSAENEADSSSTHWAIDEIAADFAAEVDATVRNLGIKRVYNADQTAVFFNMLPRRR
;
A
#
# COMPACT_ATOMS: atom_id res chain seq x y z
N MET A 1 -6.07 -8.46 47.15
CA MET A 1 -7.27 -8.05 46.40
C MET A 1 -6.84 -7.33 45.12
N ALA A 2 -6.91 -7.98 43.95
CA ALA A 2 -6.47 -7.40 42.68
C ALA A 2 -7.53 -6.42 42.15
N ARG A 3 -7.14 -5.20 41.76
CA ARG A 3 -8.04 -4.18 41.21
C ARG A 3 -8.47 -4.54 39.79
N ALA A 4 -9.78 -4.47 39.52
CA ALA A 4 -10.34 -4.72 38.19
C ALA A 4 -9.90 -3.64 37.19
N ARG A 5 -9.63 -4.05 35.94
CA ARG A 5 -9.24 -3.14 34.86
C ARG A 5 -10.40 -2.19 34.49
N PRO A 6 -10.14 -0.89 34.27
CA PRO A 6 -11.20 0.05 33.93
C PRO A 6 -11.82 -0.31 32.57
N LYS A 7 -13.16 -0.29 32.51
CA LYS A 7 -13.92 -0.57 31.29
C LYS A 7 -13.72 0.60 30.32
N GLY A 8 -13.23 0.29 29.12
CA GLY A 8 -13.02 1.29 28.06
C GLY A 8 -14.31 2.02 27.65
N ARG A 9 -14.16 3.13 26.92
CA ARG A 9 -15.28 3.98 26.49
C ARG A 9 -16.29 3.18 25.67
N SER A 10 -17.55 3.16 26.10
CA SER A 10 -18.65 2.58 25.33
C SER A 10 -18.83 3.36 24.02
N SER A 11 -18.80 2.65 22.88
CA SER A 11 -19.03 3.26 21.57
C SER A 11 -20.45 3.83 21.53
N ARG A 12 -20.58 5.13 21.30
CA ARG A 12 -21.87 5.79 21.08
C ARG A 12 -22.33 5.47 19.66
N GLY A 13 -22.94 4.30 19.47
CA GLY A 13 -23.90 4.01 18.38
C GLY A 13 -23.48 4.32 16.95
N GLY A 14 -22.20 4.28 16.60
CA GLY A 14 -21.76 4.41 15.20
C GLY A 14 -21.85 3.07 14.48
N VAL A 15 -22.50 3.03 13.31
CA VAL A 15 -22.33 1.92 12.36
C VAL A 15 -20.82 1.78 12.13
N GLY A 16 -20.26 0.60 12.41
CA GLY A 16 -18.82 0.36 12.33
C GLY A 16 -18.23 0.77 10.97
N ARG A 17 -16.90 0.86 10.90
CA ARG A 17 -16.18 1.22 9.67
C ARG A 17 -16.65 0.33 8.51
N HIS A 18 -17.16 0.94 7.44
CA HIS A 18 -17.56 0.23 6.23
C HIS A 18 -16.37 -0.58 5.70
N VAL A 19 -16.47 -1.90 5.79
CA VAL A 19 -15.42 -2.82 5.31
C VAL A 19 -15.43 -2.77 3.78
N GLN A 20 -14.47 -2.05 3.20
CA GLN A 20 -14.35 -1.96 1.75
C GLN A 20 -14.00 -3.34 1.17
N GLN A 21 -14.97 -3.93 0.46
CA GLN A 21 -14.76 -5.22 -0.20
C GLN A 21 -14.17 -4.99 -1.59
N TYR A 22 -12.91 -5.38 -1.79
CA TYR A 22 -12.28 -5.38 -3.11
C TYR A 22 -12.63 -6.67 -3.85
N LYS A 23 -13.43 -6.58 -4.92
CA LYS A 23 -13.61 -7.68 -5.89
C LYS A 23 -12.48 -7.62 -6.91
N VAL A 24 -11.65 -8.67 -6.98
CA VAL A 24 -10.50 -8.72 -7.90
C VAL A 24 -10.91 -9.38 -9.22
N ASN A 25 -11.17 -8.56 -10.25
CA ASN A 25 -11.28 -9.05 -11.62
C ASN A 25 -9.87 -9.06 -12.25
N SER A 26 -9.11 -10.15 -12.06
CA SER A 26 -7.80 -10.31 -12.70
C SER A 26 -7.91 -11.06 -14.02
N GLU A 27 -7.37 -10.44 -15.08
CA GLU A 27 -7.16 -11.09 -16.38
C GLU A 27 -5.86 -11.93 -16.37
N PRO A 28 -5.80 -13.06 -17.10
CA PRO A 28 -4.57 -13.82 -17.30
C PRO A 28 -3.57 -13.01 -18.14
N VAL A 29 -2.28 -13.36 -18.06
CA VAL A 29 -1.20 -12.65 -18.76
C VAL A 29 -1.37 -12.75 -20.28
N ILE A 30 -1.77 -13.91 -20.79
CA ILE A 30 -2.02 -14.14 -22.23
C ILE A 30 -3.06 -13.17 -22.78
N LYS A 31 -4.20 -13.01 -22.11
CA LYS A 31 -5.25 -12.07 -22.55
C LYS A 31 -4.78 -10.63 -22.51
N LYS A 32 -3.98 -10.23 -21.52
CA LYS A 32 -3.39 -8.88 -21.47
C LYS A 32 -2.48 -8.63 -22.67
N LEU A 33 -1.65 -9.60 -23.05
CA LEU A 33 -0.77 -9.51 -24.22
C LEU A 33 -1.59 -9.41 -25.51
N ALA A 34 -2.63 -10.23 -25.68
CA ALA A 34 -3.53 -10.14 -26.83
C ALA A 34 -4.16 -8.75 -26.98
N VAL A 35 -4.63 -8.16 -25.88
CA VAL A 35 -5.21 -6.80 -25.85
C VAL A 35 -4.17 -5.75 -26.26
N ILE A 36 -2.94 -5.82 -25.73
CA ILE A 36 -1.86 -4.87 -26.08
C ILE A 36 -1.46 -5.02 -27.55
N ASN A 37 -1.32 -6.24 -28.04
CA ASN A 37 -0.94 -6.51 -29.42
C ASN A 37 -2.00 -5.97 -30.39
N TYR A 38 -3.28 -6.19 -30.10
CA TYR A 38 -4.36 -5.61 -30.88
C TYR A 38 -4.36 -4.08 -30.84
N LEU A 39 -4.13 -3.47 -29.66
CA LEU A 39 -4.03 -2.02 -29.54
C LEU A 39 -2.87 -1.44 -30.37
N ALA A 40 -1.74 -2.16 -30.45
CA ALA A 40 -0.60 -1.72 -31.25
C ALA A 40 -0.91 -1.70 -32.75
N VAL A 41 -1.73 -2.64 -33.24
CA VAL A 41 -2.17 -2.72 -34.64
C VAL A 41 -3.25 -1.68 -34.95
N VAL A 42 -4.33 -1.67 -34.18
CA VAL A 42 -5.52 -0.85 -34.47
C VAL A 42 -5.31 0.62 -34.08
N ARG A 43 -4.43 0.90 -33.11
CA ARG A 43 -4.12 2.23 -32.56
C ARG A 43 -5.32 3.01 -32.02
N LYS A 44 -6.49 2.37 -31.89
CA LYS A 44 -7.71 2.96 -31.33
C LYS A 44 -8.14 2.20 -30.07
N MET A 45 -8.07 2.89 -28.94
CA MET A 45 -8.42 2.33 -27.62
C MET A 45 -9.89 1.91 -27.53
N ARG A 46 -10.80 2.72 -28.09
CA ARG A 46 -12.24 2.48 -28.02
C ARG A 46 -12.63 1.19 -28.76
N ALA A 47 -12.14 1.01 -29.98
CA ALA A 47 -12.29 -0.22 -30.74
C ALA A 47 -11.67 -1.44 -30.03
N THR A 48 -10.51 -1.26 -29.39
CA THR A 48 -9.88 -2.34 -28.60
C THR A 48 -10.76 -2.78 -27.43
N ILE A 49 -11.35 -1.82 -26.70
CA ILE A 49 -12.23 -2.12 -25.58
C ILE A 49 -13.51 -2.80 -26.07
N GLU A 50 -14.10 -2.32 -27.16
CA GLU A 50 -15.30 -2.92 -27.74
C GLU A 50 -15.07 -4.37 -28.20
N HIS A 51 -13.92 -4.67 -28.80
CA HIS A 51 -13.55 -6.02 -29.23
C HIS A 51 -13.36 -7.01 -28.07
N PHE A 52 -12.60 -6.63 -27.04
CA PHE A 52 -12.27 -7.54 -25.93
C PHE A 52 -13.24 -7.47 -24.74
N TYR A 53 -14.05 -6.41 -24.67
CA TYR A 53 -14.96 -6.09 -23.58
C TYR A 53 -16.28 -5.49 -24.10
N PRO A 54 -17.04 -6.22 -24.94
CA PRO A 54 -18.26 -5.69 -25.57
C PRO A 54 -19.33 -5.27 -24.55
N ASN A 55 -19.41 -5.97 -23.42
CA ASN A 55 -20.42 -5.70 -22.37
C ASN A 55 -19.91 -4.75 -21.28
N LEU A 56 -18.90 -3.91 -21.56
CA LEU A 56 -18.36 -2.99 -20.58
C LEU A 56 -19.26 -1.76 -20.41
N ALA A 57 -19.69 -1.48 -19.19
CA ALA A 57 -20.41 -0.24 -18.88
C ALA A 57 -19.57 1.00 -19.21
N ALA A 58 -20.20 2.04 -19.75
CA ALA A 58 -19.53 3.29 -20.15
C ALA A 58 -18.75 3.95 -18.99
N THR A 59 -19.27 3.87 -17.77
CA THR A 59 -18.62 4.38 -16.54
C THR A 59 -17.29 3.67 -16.23
N ALA A 60 -17.13 2.41 -16.66
CA ALA A 60 -15.92 1.62 -16.45
C ALA A 60 -14.87 1.80 -17.57
N TYR A 61 -15.18 2.57 -18.62
CA TYR A 61 -14.29 2.79 -19.77
C TYR A 61 -12.93 3.36 -19.35
N ASN A 62 -12.93 4.45 -18.57
CA ASN A 62 -11.68 5.10 -18.15
C ASN A 62 -10.82 4.20 -17.26
N SER A 63 -11.45 3.41 -16.38
CA SER A 63 -10.76 2.40 -15.56
C SER A 63 -10.09 1.33 -16.42
N LYS A 64 -10.78 0.86 -17.47
CA LYS A 64 -10.20 -0.14 -18.39
C LYS A 64 -9.10 0.46 -19.26
N ARG A 65 -9.31 1.64 -19.84
CA ARG A 65 -8.32 2.38 -20.63
C ARG A 65 -7.02 2.59 -19.85
N THR A 66 -7.10 3.11 -18.62
CA THR A 66 -5.92 3.34 -17.78
C THR A 66 -5.19 2.03 -17.43
N THR A 67 -5.95 0.95 -17.22
CA THR A 67 -5.40 -0.38 -16.98
C THR A 67 -4.66 -0.94 -18.20
N ILE A 68 -5.23 -0.82 -19.40
CA ILE A 68 -4.59 -1.26 -20.66
C ILE A 68 -3.31 -0.46 -20.93
N LEU A 69 -3.35 0.86 -20.75
CA LEU A 69 -2.15 1.70 -20.90
C LEU A 69 -1.05 1.33 -19.91
N ARG A 70 -1.43 0.96 -18.67
CA ARG A 70 -0.47 0.45 -17.67
C ARG A 70 0.13 -0.89 -18.10
N TRP A 71 -0.66 -1.79 -18.69
CA TRP A 71 -0.14 -3.04 -19.21
C TRP A 71 0.81 -2.81 -20.38
N ALA A 72 0.48 -1.90 -21.30
CA ALA A 72 1.34 -1.53 -22.43
C ALA A 72 2.70 -0.99 -21.97
N ARG A 73 2.73 -0.13 -20.94
CA ARG A 73 3.98 0.35 -20.32
C ARG A 73 4.82 -0.77 -19.70
N ASN A 74 4.18 -1.80 -19.16
CA ASN A 74 4.84 -2.93 -18.49
C ASN A 74 4.86 -4.18 -19.39
N ARG A 75 4.82 -4.01 -20.72
CA ARG A 75 4.73 -5.13 -21.68
C ARG A 75 5.84 -6.16 -21.49
N ASN A 76 7.08 -5.72 -21.34
CA ASN A 76 8.24 -6.61 -21.18
C ASN A 76 8.07 -7.57 -19.97
N LYS A 77 7.46 -7.08 -18.88
CA LYS A 77 7.19 -7.91 -17.69
C LYS A 77 6.11 -8.96 -17.97
N LEU A 78 5.14 -8.66 -18.82
CA LEU A 78 4.10 -9.61 -19.23
C LEU A 78 4.66 -10.67 -20.18
N GLU A 79 5.53 -10.29 -21.11
CA GLU A 79 6.21 -11.22 -22.02
C GLU A 79 7.15 -12.16 -21.26
N ALA A 80 7.94 -11.65 -20.32
CA ALA A 80 8.77 -12.48 -19.45
C ALA A 80 7.94 -13.47 -18.62
N ALA A 81 6.79 -13.04 -18.10
CA ALA A 81 5.88 -13.92 -17.36
C ALA A 81 5.25 -15.00 -18.26
N ALA A 82 4.91 -14.67 -19.51
CA ALA A 82 4.42 -15.64 -20.48
C ALA A 82 5.49 -16.66 -20.88
N ALA A 83 6.72 -16.20 -21.14
CA ALA A 83 7.87 -17.08 -21.45
C ALA A 83 8.21 -18.02 -20.30
N ALA A 84 8.05 -17.57 -19.05
CA ALA A 84 8.22 -18.40 -17.86
C ALA A 84 7.09 -19.42 -17.62
N GLY A 85 6.18 -19.64 -18.59
CA GLY A 85 5.04 -20.56 -18.47
C GLY A 85 3.89 -20.05 -17.59
N LYS A 86 3.98 -18.82 -17.06
CA LYS A 86 2.97 -18.24 -16.15
C LYS A 86 1.87 -17.48 -16.90
N GLY A 87 1.59 -17.86 -18.15
CA GLY A 87 0.67 -17.18 -19.05
C GLY A 87 -0.78 -17.16 -18.56
N GLU A 88 -1.23 -18.26 -17.94
CA GLU A 88 -2.59 -18.41 -17.41
C GLU A 88 -2.75 -17.83 -16.00
N HIS A 89 -1.64 -17.47 -15.33
CA HIS A 89 -1.69 -17.03 -13.95
C HIS A 89 -2.50 -15.75 -13.81
N LYS A 90 -3.55 -15.82 -12.99
CA LYS A 90 -4.33 -14.66 -12.54
C LYS A 90 -3.70 -14.13 -11.26
N LYS A 91 -3.74 -12.81 -11.07
CA LYS A 91 -3.33 -12.20 -9.80
C LYS A 91 -4.39 -12.53 -8.75
N VAL A 92 -4.18 -13.61 -8.03
CA VAL A 92 -4.95 -13.98 -6.84
C VAL A 92 -4.18 -13.47 -5.63
N ARG A 93 -4.86 -12.80 -4.70
CA ARG A 93 -4.39 -12.65 -3.32
C ARG A 93 -5.35 -13.41 -2.45
N ASN A 94 -4.86 -14.31 -1.62
CA ASN A 94 -5.70 -14.94 -0.60
C ASN A 94 -6.23 -13.83 0.33
N ARG A 95 -7.54 -13.82 0.61
CA ARG A 95 -8.11 -12.91 1.61
C ARG A 95 -7.42 -13.20 2.95
N GLY A 96 -6.80 -12.18 3.56
CA GLY A 96 -6.11 -12.29 4.86
C GLY A 96 -4.57 -12.34 4.79
N VAL A 97 -3.96 -12.45 3.61
CA VAL A 97 -2.49 -12.54 3.49
C VAL A 97 -1.88 -11.16 3.24
N ALA A 98 -1.47 -10.50 4.32
CA ALA A 98 -0.43 -9.50 4.26
C ALA A 98 0.86 -10.22 3.86
N THR A 99 1.35 -10.00 2.65
CA THR A 99 2.64 -10.56 2.22
C THR A 99 3.72 -9.59 2.64
N ILE A 100 4.20 -9.75 3.87
CA ILE A 100 5.53 -9.31 4.23
C ILE A 100 6.30 -10.63 4.37
N LEU A 101 6.94 -11.06 3.27
CA LEU A 101 7.89 -12.18 3.18
C LEU A 101 7.34 -13.61 2.91
N SER A 102 8.14 -14.40 2.19
CA SER A 102 7.94 -15.84 1.94
C SER A 102 8.34 -16.65 3.19
N ALA A 103 7.86 -17.89 3.36
CA ALA A 103 8.15 -18.72 4.54
C ALA A 103 9.65 -18.87 4.86
N GLU A 104 10.50 -18.88 3.83
CA GLU A 104 11.97 -18.91 3.97
C GLU A 104 12.52 -17.60 4.56
N ASN A 105 11.95 -16.45 4.20
CA ASN A 105 12.29 -15.14 4.76
C ASN A 105 11.62 -14.87 6.12
N GLU A 106 10.53 -15.58 6.48
CA GLU A 106 9.95 -15.55 7.84
C GLU A 106 10.85 -16.30 8.85
N ALA A 107 11.55 -17.35 8.42
CA ALA A 107 12.55 -18.04 9.23
C ALA A 107 13.78 -17.15 9.51
N ASP A 108 14.25 -16.39 8.51
CA ASP A 108 15.32 -15.40 8.70
C ASP A 108 14.84 -14.14 9.46
N SER A 109 13.58 -13.72 9.30
CA SER A 109 13.03 -12.55 10.02
C SER A 109 12.61 -12.85 11.46
N SER A 110 12.45 -14.12 11.81
CA SER A 110 12.31 -14.54 13.22
C SER A 110 13.64 -14.51 13.97
N SER A 111 14.76 -14.33 13.27
CA SER A 111 16.11 -14.25 13.83
C SER A 111 16.61 -12.81 14.05
N THR A 112 15.72 -11.80 14.08
CA THR A 112 16.10 -10.41 14.44
C THR A 112 15.23 -9.86 15.57
N HIS A 113 14.99 -10.68 16.61
CA HIS A 113 14.36 -10.23 17.86
C HIS A 113 15.38 -9.77 18.92
N TRP A 114 16.67 -9.62 18.61
CA TRP A 114 17.72 -9.52 19.66
C TRP A 114 18.47 -8.19 19.78
N ALA A 115 17.89 -7.03 19.46
CA ALA A 115 18.51 -5.76 19.89
C ALA A 115 17.60 -4.53 19.99
N ILE A 116 16.29 -4.64 19.73
CA ILE A 116 15.45 -3.44 19.62
C ILE A 116 15.31 -2.72 20.97
N ASP A 117 15.21 -3.47 22.07
CA ASP A 117 15.08 -2.89 23.41
C ASP A 117 16.39 -2.27 23.90
N GLU A 118 17.53 -2.87 23.55
CA GLU A 118 18.87 -2.36 23.90
C GLU A 118 19.19 -1.08 23.11
N ILE A 119 18.91 -1.08 21.79
CA ILE A 119 19.05 0.11 20.94
C ILE A 119 18.13 1.24 21.41
N ALA A 120 16.91 0.92 21.85
CA ALA A 120 15.99 1.92 22.39
C ALA A 120 16.49 2.51 23.73
N ALA A 121 17.11 1.69 24.59
CA ALA A 121 17.68 2.13 25.86
C ALA A 121 18.88 3.04 25.66
N ASP A 122 19.79 2.68 24.76
CA ASP A 122 20.98 3.49 24.42
C ASP A 122 20.56 4.84 23.84
N PHE A 123 19.60 4.84 22.91
CA PHE A 123 19.07 6.07 22.33
C PHE A 123 18.41 6.96 23.39
N ALA A 124 17.64 6.38 24.33
CA ALA A 124 17.03 7.14 25.41
C ALA A 124 18.09 7.80 26.32
N ALA A 125 19.19 7.10 26.62
CA ALA A 125 20.28 7.63 27.43
C ALA A 125 20.99 8.81 26.73
N GLU A 126 21.21 8.72 25.42
CA GLU A 126 21.79 9.80 24.63
C GLU A 126 20.87 11.04 24.56
N VAL A 127 19.57 10.84 24.35
CA VAL A 127 18.57 11.92 24.39
C VAL A 127 18.57 12.59 25.77
N ASP A 128 18.61 11.84 26.87
CA ASP A 128 18.65 12.42 28.21
C ASP A 128 19.93 13.22 28.48
N ALA A 129 21.08 12.74 28.01
CA ALA A 129 22.35 13.46 28.14
C ALA A 129 22.34 14.78 27.37
N THR A 130 21.83 14.78 26.14
CA THR A 130 21.70 15.99 25.32
C THR A 130 20.70 16.99 25.91
N VAL A 131 19.58 16.51 26.46
CA VAL A 131 18.58 17.34 27.16
C VAL A 131 19.22 18.06 28.35
N ARG A 132 20.05 17.36 29.15
CA ARG A 132 20.74 17.96 30.30
C ARG A 132 21.82 18.94 29.88
N ASN A 133 22.69 18.56 28.93
CA ASN A 133 23.80 19.39 28.47
C ASN A 133 23.33 20.70 27.83
N LEU A 134 22.23 20.67 27.09
CA LEU A 134 21.69 21.84 26.39
C LEU A 134 20.63 22.60 27.23
N GLY A 135 20.32 22.14 28.44
CA GLY A 135 19.32 22.76 29.31
C GLY A 135 17.90 22.75 28.72
N ILE A 136 17.57 21.73 27.92
CA ILE A 136 16.27 21.61 27.26
C ILE A 136 15.20 21.27 28.31
N LYS A 137 14.16 22.09 28.40
CA LYS A 137 13.08 21.90 29.39
C LYS A 137 11.91 21.07 28.89
N ARG A 138 11.73 20.95 27.57
CA ARG A 138 10.59 20.27 26.93
C ARG A 138 11.02 19.67 25.59
N VAL A 139 10.72 18.39 25.38
CA VAL A 139 10.92 17.67 24.12
C VAL A 139 9.53 17.33 23.56
N TYR A 140 9.29 17.66 22.30
CA TYR A 140 8.03 17.37 21.62
C TYR A 140 8.26 16.28 20.56
N ASN A 141 7.31 15.36 20.41
CA ASN A 141 7.33 14.43 19.30
C ASN A 141 7.01 15.20 18.00
N ALA A 142 7.79 14.99 16.94
CA ALA A 142 7.70 15.75 15.68
C ALA A 142 6.31 15.66 15.03
N ASP A 143 5.57 14.59 15.28
CA ASP A 143 4.21 14.35 14.78
C ASP A 143 3.18 15.30 15.42
N GLN A 144 3.52 15.94 16.55
CA GLN A 144 2.63 16.86 17.29
C GLN A 144 2.89 18.34 16.99
N THR A 145 3.89 18.68 16.18
CA THR A 145 4.08 20.04 15.67
C THR A 145 3.48 20.16 14.29
N ALA A 146 2.15 20.33 14.21
CA ALA A 146 1.59 21.04 13.08
C ALA A 146 2.29 22.41 13.06
N VAL A 147 3.17 22.62 12.08
CA VAL A 147 3.99 23.81 11.99
C VAL A 147 3.07 25.04 11.93
N PHE A 148 2.95 25.77 13.05
CA PHE A 148 2.22 27.03 13.09
C PHE A 148 3.08 28.11 12.43
N PHE A 149 3.12 28.12 11.09
CA PHE A 149 3.74 29.18 10.29
C PHE A 149 2.97 30.51 10.30
N ASN A 150 1.97 30.69 11.18
CA ASN A 150 1.02 31.81 11.08
C ASN A 150 1.20 32.93 12.12
N MET A 151 2.33 32.99 12.82
CA MET A 151 2.66 34.13 13.69
C MET A 151 4.12 34.58 13.51
N LEU A 152 4.41 35.19 12.36
CA LEU A 152 5.46 36.20 12.27
C LEU A 152 4.79 37.51 11.87
N PRO A 153 4.98 38.61 12.62
CA PRO A 153 4.37 39.88 12.25
C PRO A 153 4.98 40.36 10.92
N ARG A 154 4.11 40.63 9.93
CA ARG A 154 4.51 41.30 8.70
C ARG A 154 5.03 42.69 9.05
N ARG A 155 6.31 42.95 8.80
CA ARG A 155 6.83 44.33 8.78
C ARG A 155 6.15 45.07 7.63
N ARG A 156 5.56 46.23 7.94
CA ARG A 156 5.25 47.24 6.93
C ARG A 156 6.54 47.90 6.48
#